data_AF-A0A949CM79-F1
#
_entry.id   AF-A0A949CM79-F1
#
_cell.length_a   1.000
_cell.length_b   1.000
_cell.length_c   1.000
_cell.angle_alpha   90.00
_cell.angle_beta   90.00
_cell.angle_gamma   90.00
#
_symmetry.space_group_name_H-M   'P 1'
#
loop_
_entity.id
_entity.type
_entity.pdbx_description
1 polymer ?
#
loop_
_entity_poly.entity_id
_entity_poly.type
_entity_poly.pdbx_seq_one_letter_code
_entity_poly.pdbx_strand_id
1 'polypeptide(L)'
;MVRKLPWRRGFTLVELLVVIAIIGVLVGLLLPAVQAAREAARRMQCTNNLKQIGLAIHNYESTFKRLPNKSGGTASLAGSPERLNGNYNRLSPFVPMLPFIEQTNLYTRIQAGNETTALGVVAPGGPSAWFPRIDGTTTANRYFPWTVSIPSYQCPSDNIIPIATGEHGTNSYAVNMGDLV
;
A
#
# COMPACT_ATOMS: atom_id res chain seq x y z
N MET A 1 -21.55 2.37 70.19
CA MET A 1 -20.92 1.14 69.64
C MET A 1 -19.90 1.59 68.59
N VAL A 2 -18.62 1.72 68.95
CA VAL A 2 -17.56 2.18 68.02
C VAL A 2 -16.88 0.95 67.41
N ARG A 3 -17.06 0.73 66.12
CA ARG A 3 -16.51 -0.40 65.36
C ARG A 3 -15.05 -0.08 65.00
N LYS A 4 -14.07 -0.74 65.61
CA LYS A 4 -12.65 -0.59 65.26
C LYS A 4 -12.43 -1.08 63.82
N LEU A 5 -12.04 -0.17 62.91
CA LEU A 5 -11.62 -0.54 61.56
C LEU A 5 -10.27 -1.26 61.66
N PRO A 6 -10.10 -2.46 61.06
CA PRO A 6 -8.84 -3.18 61.10
C PRO A 6 -7.75 -2.40 60.36
N TRP A 7 -6.62 -2.20 61.03
CA TRP A 7 -5.43 -1.57 60.47
C TRP A 7 -4.94 -2.42 59.29
N ARG A 8 -5.02 -1.88 58.07
CA ARG A 8 -4.45 -2.53 56.88
C ARG A 8 -2.93 -2.54 57.03
N ARG A 9 -2.31 -3.74 56.97
CA ARG A 9 -0.85 -3.87 56.94
C ARG A 9 -0.33 -3.18 55.67
N GLY A 10 0.58 -2.23 55.83
CA GLY A 10 1.26 -1.57 54.72
C GLY A 10 2.25 -2.52 54.06
N PHE A 11 2.44 -2.36 52.75
CA PHE A 11 3.40 -3.14 51.97
C PHE A 11 4.82 -2.80 52.41
N THR A 12 5.65 -3.81 52.65
CA THR A 12 7.07 -3.60 52.96
C THR A 12 7.84 -3.28 51.67
N LEU A 13 8.93 -2.50 51.78
CA LEU A 13 9.78 -2.14 50.65
C LEU A 13 10.33 -3.39 49.94
N VAL A 14 10.62 -4.44 50.71
CA VAL A 14 11.10 -5.73 50.21
C VAL A 14 10.03 -6.44 49.37
N GLU A 15 8.77 -6.48 49.83
CA GLU A 15 7.67 -7.07 49.05
C GLU A 15 7.49 -6.35 47.71
N LEU A 16 7.62 -5.01 47.69
CA LEU A 16 7.53 -4.22 46.45
C LEU A 16 8.67 -4.56 45.49
N LEU A 17 9.90 -4.67 46.03
CA LEU A 17 11.11 -4.92 45.25
C LEU A 17 11.08 -6.29 44.57
N VAL A 18 10.61 -7.33 45.26
CA VAL A 18 10.47 -8.66 44.69
C VAL A 18 9.47 -8.67 43.53
N VAL A 19 8.34 -7.97 43.66
CA VAL A 19 7.31 -7.92 42.61
C VAL A 19 7.83 -7.25 41.35
N ILE A 20 8.51 -6.11 41.47
CA ILE A 20 9.08 -5.43 40.29
C ILE A 20 10.19 -6.27 39.64
N ALA A 21 10.97 -7.02 40.42
CA ALA A 21 12.00 -7.91 39.89
C ALA A 21 11.39 -9.05 39.05
N ILE A 22 10.31 -9.68 39.54
CA ILE A 22 9.61 -10.73 38.81
C ILE A 22 8.99 -10.17 37.51
N ILE A 23 8.32 -9.01 37.57
CA ILE A 23 7.75 -8.37 36.38
C ILE A 23 8.85 -8.03 35.36
N GLY A 24 10.00 -7.53 35.83
CA GLY A 24 11.16 -7.21 34.97
C GLY A 24 11.69 -8.44 34.22
N VAL A 25 11.82 -9.59 34.90
CA VAL A 25 12.23 -10.85 34.26
C VAL A 25 11.20 -11.32 33.24
N LEU A 26 9.91 -11.31 33.61
CA LEU A 26 8.83 -11.73 32.71
C LEU A 26 8.79 -10.87 31.44
N VAL A 27 8.86 -9.54 31.58
CA VAL A 27 8.87 -8.62 30.43
C VAL A 27 10.15 -8.77 29.60
N GLY A 28 11.30 -8.95 30.26
CA GLY A 28 12.59 -9.16 29.60
C GLY A 28 12.60 -10.39 28.68
N LEU A 29 11.92 -11.47 29.07
CA LEU A 29 11.76 -12.66 28.23
C LEU A 29 10.71 -12.50 27.13
N LEU A 30 9.68 -11.67 27.35
CA LEU A 30 8.59 -11.47 26.40
C LEU A 30 8.92 -10.51 25.26
N LEU A 31 9.74 -9.48 25.49
CA LEU A 31 10.09 -8.47 24.48
C LEU A 31 10.67 -9.07 23.17
N PRO A 32 11.73 -9.90 23.20
CA PRO A 32 12.28 -10.50 21.98
C PRO A 32 11.28 -11.45 21.30
N ALA A 33 10.49 -12.18 22.09
CA ALA A 33 9.48 -13.09 21.56
C ALA A 33 8.34 -12.36 20.83
N VAL A 34 7.85 -11.24 21.38
CA VAL A 34 6.78 -10.43 20.76
C VAL A 34 7.25 -9.81 19.45
N GLN A 35 8.51 -9.41 19.35
CA GLN A 35 9.07 -8.85 18.11
C GLN A 35 9.17 -9.91 17.01
N ALA A 36 9.66 -11.11 17.34
CA ALA A 36 9.70 -12.24 16.41
C ALA A 36 8.29 -12.63 15.93
N ALA A 37 7.31 -12.69 16.84
CA ALA A 37 5.92 -12.96 16.49
C ALA A 37 5.32 -11.88 15.58
N ARG A 38 5.60 -10.59 15.84
CA ARG A 38 5.15 -9.49 14.98
C ARG A 38 5.73 -9.57 13.58
N GLU A 39 7.03 -9.85 13.45
CA GLU A 39 7.65 -9.99 12.13
C GLU A 39 7.12 -11.22 11.38
N ALA A 40 6.90 -12.35 12.08
CA ALA A 40 6.27 -13.51 11.48
C ALA A 40 4.86 -13.19 10.93
N ALA A 41 4.05 -12.44 11.70
CA ALA A 41 2.73 -12.00 11.25
C ALA A 41 2.81 -11.08 10.01
N ARG A 42 3.74 -10.12 9.99
CA ARG A 42 3.96 -9.24 8.82
C ARG A 42 4.35 -10.03 7.58
N ARG A 43 5.26 -10.99 7.69
CA ARG A 43 5.67 -11.88 6.58
C ARG A 43 4.50 -12.73 6.08
N MET A 44 3.69 -13.24 7.00
CA MET A 44 2.50 -14.02 6.66
C MET A 44 1.50 -13.17 5.87
N GLN A 45 1.31 -11.91 6.26
CA GLN A 45 0.49 -10.96 5.51
C GLN A 45 1.05 -10.68 4.11
N CYS A 46 2.36 -10.47 3.97
CA CYS A 46 2.98 -10.29 2.64
C CYS A 46 2.78 -11.53 1.75
N THR A 47 2.94 -12.73 2.31
CA THR A 47 2.73 -13.98 1.57
C THR A 47 1.27 -14.13 1.12
N ASN A 48 0.31 -13.74 1.97
CA ASN A 48 -1.11 -13.78 1.61
C ASN A 48 -1.46 -12.74 0.54
N ASN A 49 -0.89 -11.54 0.63
CA ASN A 49 -1.02 -10.52 -0.41
C ASN A 49 -0.48 -11.03 -1.75
N LEU A 50 0.71 -11.65 -1.77
CA LEU A 50 1.26 -12.26 -2.99
C LEU A 50 0.36 -13.37 -3.56
N LYS A 51 -0.24 -14.20 -2.70
CA LYS A 51 -1.23 -15.20 -3.13
C LYS A 51 -2.47 -14.55 -3.76
N GLN A 52 -2.98 -13.45 -3.20
CA GLN A 52 -4.09 -12.70 -3.81
C GLN A 52 -3.72 -12.15 -5.18
N ILE A 53 -2.50 -11.63 -5.35
CA ILE A 53 -1.99 -11.18 -6.66
C ILE A 53 -1.94 -12.35 -7.65
N GLY A 54 -1.43 -13.51 -7.23
CA GLY A 54 -1.41 -14.71 -8.07
C GLY A 54 -2.80 -15.15 -8.52
N LEU A 55 -3.78 -15.16 -7.61
CA LEU A 55 -5.18 -15.44 -7.94
C LEU A 55 -5.75 -14.41 -8.92
N ALA A 56 -5.45 -13.13 -8.73
CA ALA A 56 -5.88 -12.08 -9.64
C ALA A 56 -5.30 -12.25 -11.06
N ILE A 57 -4.04 -12.67 -11.17
CA ILE A 57 -3.41 -13.00 -12.47
C ILE A 57 -4.15 -14.16 -13.15
N HIS A 58 -4.45 -15.24 -12.42
CA HIS A 58 -5.20 -16.37 -12.97
C HIS A 58 -6.63 -15.99 -13.38
N ASN A 59 -7.31 -15.15 -12.59
CA ASN A 59 -8.65 -14.68 -12.94
C ASN A 59 -8.63 -13.75 -14.18
N TYR A 60 -7.59 -12.91 -14.29
CA TYR A 60 -7.36 -12.09 -15.48
C TYR A 60 -7.15 -12.98 -16.71
N GLU A 61 -6.27 -13.98 -16.62
CA GLU A 61 -5.99 -14.91 -17.71
C GLU A 61 -7.25 -15.69 -18.12
N SER A 62 -8.02 -16.19 -17.16
CA SER A 62 -9.28 -16.91 -17.44
C SER A 62 -10.28 -16.05 -18.24
N THR A 63 -10.33 -14.75 -17.93
CA THR A 63 -11.25 -13.78 -18.56
C THR A 63 -10.75 -13.31 -19.93
N PHE A 64 -9.46 -12.99 -20.07
CA PHE A 64 -8.89 -12.34 -21.26
C PHE A 64 -8.05 -13.27 -22.14
N LYS A 65 -7.87 -14.53 -21.75
CA LYS A 65 -7.05 -15.56 -22.42
C LYS A 65 -5.60 -15.15 -22.68
N ARG A 66 -5.08 -14.28 -21.81
CA ARG A 66 -3.70 -13.78 -21.83
C ARG A 66 -3.31 -13.26 -20.45
N LEU A 67 -2.01 -13.25 -20.17
CA LEU A 67 -1.49 -12.61 -18.97
C LEU A 67 -1.57 -11.08 -19.07
N PRO A 68 -1.57 -10.35 -17.93
CA PRO A 68 -1.49 -8.90 -17.92
C PRO A 68 -0.24 -8.40 -18.64
N ASN A 69 -0.41 -7.44 -19.56
CA ASN A 69 0.72 -6.84 -20.26
C ASN A 69 1.61 -6.05 -19.29
N LYS A 70 2.93 -6.21 -19.40
CA LYS A 70 3.92 -5.47 -18.60
C LYS A 70 3.84 -3.96 -18.77
N SER A 71 3.38 -3.50 -19.93
CA SER A 71 3.11 -2.09 -20.18
C SER A 71 1.94 -1.98 -21.15
N GLY A 72 1.07 -1.02 -20.93
CA GLY A 72 -0.07 -0.75 -21.80
C GLY A 72 -0.61 0.65 -21.53
N GLY A 73 -1.87 0.90 -21.90
CA GLY A 73 -2.51 2.19 -21.70
C GLY A 73 -2.70 2.93 -23.02
N THR A 74 -2.53 4.25 -22.99
CA THR A 74 -2.88 5.14 -24.11
C THR A 74 -1.67 5.89 -24.64
N ALA A 75 -1.59 6.03 -25.96
CA ALA A 75 -0.60 6.87 -26.63
C ALA A 75 -0.90 8.35 -26.37
N SER A 76 0.13 9.19 -26.34
CA SER A 76 -0.04 10.65 -26.29
C SER A 76 -0.61 11.13 -27.63
N LEU A 77 -1.68 11.93 -27.60
CA LEU A 77 -2.26 12.58 -28.77
C LEU A 77 -1.39 13.77 -29.22
N ALA A 78 -1.10 13.89 -30.51
CA ALA A 78 -0.33 15.02 -31.02
C ALA A 78 -1.05 16.36 -30.75
N GLY A 79 -0.34 17.35 -30.18
CA GLY A 79 -0.81 18.75 -30.09
C GLY A 79 -1.48 19.19 -28.78
N SER A 80 -1.60 18.33 -27.76
CA SER A 80 -2.10 18.68 -26.42
C SER A 80 -0.96 18.70 -25.39
N PRO A 81 -1.12 19.31 -24.19
CA PRO A 81 -0.10 19.20 -23.13
C PRO A 81 0.20 17.73 -22.88
N GLU A 82 1.42 17.33 -23.26
CA GLU A 82 1.92 15.95 -23.42
C GLU A 82 1.67 15.03 -22.22
N ARG A 83 1.36 15.61 -21.07
CA ARG A 83 1.24 14.93 -19.79
C ARG A 83 -0.19 14.42 -19.49
N LEU A 84 -1.24 15.06 -20.03
CA LEU A 84 -2.64 14.81 -19.64
C LEU A 84 -3.45 13.96 -20.63
N ASN A 85 -2.96 13.89 -21.86
CA ASN A 85 -3.63 13.24 -22.99
C ASN A 85 -3.36 11.73 -23.11
N GLY A 86 -2.54 11.16 -22.22
CA GLY A 86 -2.22 9.75 -22.21
C GLY A 86 -1.04 9.42 -21.30
N ASN A 87 -0.68 8.14 -21.27
CA ASN A 87 0.33 7.58 -20.38
C ASN A 87 1.49 6.90 -21.14
N TYR A 88 1.70 7.25 -22.41
CA TYR A 88 2.76 6.73 -23.29
C TYR A 88 2.88 5.21 -23.30
N ASN A 89 1.75 4.50 -23.19
CA ASN A 89 1.71 3.04 -23.08
C ASN A 89 2.56 2.48 -21.92
N ARG A 90 2.70 3.24 -20.82
CA ARG A 90 3.49 2.86 -19.63
C ARG A 90 2.64 2.57 -18.40
N LEU A 91 1.37 2.25 -18.60
CA LEU A 91 0.49 1.79 -17.54
C LEU A 91 0.99 0.44 -16.99
N SER A 92 1.07 0.35 -15.67
CA SER A 92 1.55 -0.84 -14.94
C SER A 92 0.61 -2.05 -15.12
N PRO A 93 1.13 -3.29 -15.13
CA PRO A 93 0.32 -4.51 -15.19
C PRO A 93 -0.64 -4.65 -14.00
N PHE A 94 -0.37 -3.95 -12.89
CA PHE A 94 -1.25 -3.94 -11.72
C PHE A 94 -2.59 -3.24 -11.96
N VAL A 95 -2.67 -2.33 -12.95
CA VAL A 95 -3.89 -1.58 -13.26
C VAL A 95 -4.99 -2.45 -13.88
N PRO A 96 -4.74 -3.24 -14.94
CA PRO A 96 -5.76 -4.15 -15.47
C PRO A 96 -6.16 -5.27 -14.49
N MET A 97 -5.36 -5.52 -13.44
CA MET A 97 -5.69 -6.49 -12.39
C MET A 97 -6.59 -5.93 -11.28
N LEU A 98 -6.78 -4.60 -11.20
CA LEU A 98 -7.55 -3.96 -10.13
C LEU A 98 -8.96 -4.55 -9.92
N PRO A 99 -9.75 -4.89 -10.96
CA PRO A 99 -11.06 -5.51 -10.75
C PRO A 99 -11.00 -6.89 -10.07
N PHE A 100 -9.88 -7.59 -10.19
CA PHE A 100 -9.68 -8.94 -9.63
C PHE A 100 -9.09 -8.94 -8.22
N ILE A 101 -8.85 -7.75 -7.65
CA ILE A 101 -8.41 -7.55 -6.26
C ILE A 101 -9.32 -6.57 -5.51
N GLU A 102 -10.62 -6.57 -5.84
CA GLU A 102 -11.63 -5.72 -5.19
C GLU A 102 -11.38 -4.20 -5.33
N GLN A 103 -10.67 -3.77 -6.38
CA GLN A 103 -10.39 -2.37 -6.70
C GLN A 103 -11.10 -1.88 -7.96
N THR A 104 -12.30 -2.41 -8.24
CA THR A 104 -13.11 -2.04 -9.42
C THR A 104 -13.40 -0.54 -9.51
N ASN A 105 -13.69 0.11 -8.38
CA ASN A 105 -13.95 1.56 -8.33
C ASN A 105 -12.74 2.40 -8.76
N LEU A 106 -11.53 1.94 -8.44
CA LEU A 106 -10.30 2.61 -8.86
C LEU A 106 -10.05 2.39 -10.35
N TYR A 107 -10.27 1.15 -10.83
CA TYR A 107 -10.17 0.82 -12.25
C TYR A 107 -11.10 1.67 -13.11
N THR A 108 -12.38 1.76 -12.76
CA THR A 108 -13.36 2.53 -13.54
C THR A 108 -13.02 4.02 -13.57
N ARG A 109 -12.51 4.59 -12.46
CA ARG A 109 -12.01 5.97 -12.42
C ARG A 109 -10.81 6.19 -13.34
N ILE A 110 -9.86 5.25 -13.37
CA ILE A 110 -8.70 5.31 -14.27
C ILE A 110 -9.16 5.26 -15.73
N GLN A 111 -10.06 4.33 -16.05
CA GLN A 111 -10.58 4.19 -17.42
C GLN A 111 -11.41 5.40 -17.86
N ALA A 112 -12.16 6.03 -16.96
CA ALA A 112 -12.95 7.22 -17.28
C ALA A 112 -12.09 8.46 -17.54
N GLY A 113 -10.90 8.57 -16.95
CA GLY A 113 -10.10 9.80 -16.98
C GLY A 113 -10.64 10.84 -15.98
N ASN A 114 -10.47 12.14 -16.27
CA ASN A 114 -11.01 13.23 -15.45
C ASN A 114 -11.19 14.52 -16.27
N GLU A 115 -12.41 15.03 -16.37
CA GLU A 115 -12.75 16.23 -17.14
C GLU A 115 -12.61 17.54 -16.34
N THR A 116 -12.44 17.49 -15.02
CA THR A 116 -12.48 18.65 -14.11
C THR A 116 -11.15 18.89 -13.37
N THR A 117 -10.01 18.72 -14.03
CA THR A 117 -8.74 19.21 -13.46
C THR A 117 -8.51 20.67 -13.87
N ALA A 118 -7.88 21.46 -13.00
CA ALA A 118 -7.62 22.89 -13.23
C ALA A 118 -6.71 23.19 -14.44
N LEU A 119 -6.28 22.16 -15.17
CA LEU A 119 -5.16 22.16 -16.12
C LEU A 119 -5.45 21.45 -17.44
N GLY A 120 -6.64 20.85 -17.58
CA GLY A 120 -7.09 20.20 -18.81
C GLY A 120 -7.89 18.93 -18.59
N VAL A 121 -8.37 18.35 -19.69
CA VAL A 121 -9.06 17.06 -19.70
C VAL A 121 -8.02 15.95 -19.65
N VAL A 122 -8.14 15.08 -18.64
CA VAL A 122 -7.38 13.84 -18.54
C VAL A 122 -8.08 12.78 -19.37
N ALA A 123 -7.37 12.23 -20.36
CA ALA A 123 -7.91 11.20 -21.24
C ALA A 123 -8.26 9.89 -20.49
N PRO A 124 -9.17 9.07 -21.05
CA PRO A 124 -9.37 7.69 -20.63
C PRO A 124 -8.04 6.93 -20.46
N GLY A 125 -7.92 6.16 -19.38
CA GLY A 125 -6.68 5.46 -19.02
C GLY A 125 -5.68 6.30 -18.22
N GLY A 126 -6.01 7.58 -17.95
CA GLY A 126 -5.26 8.45 -17.07
C GLY A 126 -4.00 9.07 -17.69
N PRO A 127 -3.42 10.08 -17.02
CA PRO A 127 -2.25 10.81 -17.50
C PRO A 127 -0.97 10.02 -17.20
N SER A 128 0.16 10.51 -17.69
CA SER A 128 1.48 9.91 -17.45
C SER A 128 1.87 9.99 -15.97
N ALA A 129 2.17 8.84 -15.37
CA ALA A 129 2.32 8.69 -13.93
C ALA A 129 3.66 9.24 -13.37
N TRP A 130 4.69 9.43 -14.20
CA TRP A 130 6.02 9.90 -13.77
C TRP A 130 6.18 11.42 -13.81
N PHE A 131 5.12 12.16 -14.20
CA PHE A 131 5.16 13.60 -14.08
C PHE A 131 4.70 13.99 -12.67
N PRO A 132 5.56 14.67 -11.90
CA PRO A 132 5.33 14.91 -10.47
C PRO A 132 4.13 15.83 -10.21
N ARG A 133 3.71 16.60 -11.23
CA ARG A 133 2.70 17.67 -11.15
C ARG A 133 2.00 17.85 -12.49
N ILE A 134 0.67 17.99 -12.47
CA ILE A 134 -0.13 18.33 -13.66
C ILE A 134 0.14 19.82 -14.06
N ASP A 135 0.47 20.73 -13.12
CA ASP A 135 0.75 22.18 -13.35
C ASP A 135 2.22 22.61 -13.20
N GLY A 136 3.07 21.78 -12.59
CA GLY A 136 4.44 22.16 -12.24
C GLY A 136 4.60 23.08 -11.03
N THR A 137 3.52 23.52 -10.35
CA THR A 137 3.60 24.56 -9.31
C THR A 137 2.84 24.26 -8.01
N THR A 138 1.88 23.33 -7.95
CA THR A 138 1.17 23.02 -6.69
C THR A 138 0.88 21.53 -6.44
N THR A 139 0.83 21.15 -5.16
CA THR A 139 0.48 19.79 -4.67
C THR A 139 -0.99 19.42 -4.96
N ALA A 140 -1.84 20.39 -5.28
CA ALA A 140 -3.29 20.23 -5.44
C ALA A 140 -3.71 19.56 -6.76
N ASN A 141 -2.81 19.48 -7.74
CA ASN A 141 -3.12 19.01 -9.09
C ASN A 141 -2.43 17.67 -9.37
N ARG A 142 -2.82 16.63 -8.62
CA ARG A 142 -2.43 15.24 -8.87
C ARG A 142 -3.62 14.43 -9.36
N TYR A 143 -3.36 13.50 -10.27
CA TYR A 143 -4.38 12.54 -10.68
C TYR A 143 -4.59 11.57 -9.52
N PHE A 144 -5.68 11.77 -8.77
CA PHE A 144 -5.98 11.05 -7.54
C PHE A 144 -5.74 9.53 -7.62
N PRO A 145 -6.12 8.81 -8.69
CA PRO A 145 -5.83 7.38 -8.79
C PRO A 145 -4.35 7.00 -8.68
N TRP A 146 -3.41 7.87 -9.09
CA TRP A 146 -1.98 7.63 -8.95
C TRP A 146 -1.44 7.86 -7.55
N THR A 147 -2.23 8.43 -6.64
CA THR A 147 -1.84 8.65 -5.24
C THR A 147 -2.36 7.57 -4.30
N VAL A 148 -3.20 6.64 -4.79
CA VAL A 148 -3.82 5.60 -3.96
C VAL A 148 -2.86 4.42 -3.79
N SER A 149 -2.50 4.12 -2.55
CA SER A 149 -1.81 2.88 -2.18
C SER A 149 -2.83 1.79 -1.84
N ILE A 150 -2.75 0.66 -2.54
CA ILE A 150 -3.68 -0.46 -2.35
C ILE A 150 -3.12 -1.43 -1.31
N PRO A 151 -3.85 -1.76 -0.22
CA PRO A 151 -3.34 -2.63 0.84
C PRO A 151 -2.85 -4.00 0.36
N SER A 152 -3.52 -4.60 -0.63
CA SER A 152 -3.12 -5.89 -1.21
C SER A 152 -1.79 -5.84 -1.98
N TYR A 153 -1.32 -4.66 -2.38
CA TYR A 153 -0.02 -4.46 -3.01
C TYR A 153 1.06 -3.95 -2.06
N GLN A 154 0.76 -3.81 -0.76
CA GLN A 154 1.72 -3.40 0.26
C GLN A 154 2.18 -4.61 1.06
N CYS A 155 3.48 -4.73 1.31
CA CYS A 155 4.02 -5.72 2.23
C CYS A 155 4.43 -4.99 3.52
N PRO A 156 3.85 -5.32 4.69
CA PRO A 156 4.22 -4.68 5.96
C PRO A 156 5.67 -4.90 6.39
N SER A 157 6.32 -5.96 5.89
CA SER A 157 7.75 -6.23 6.10
C SER A 157 8.64 -5.46 5.13
N ASP A 158 8.08 -4.84 4.09
CA ASP A 158 8.83 -4.03 3.15
C ASP A 158 9.05 -2.65 3.74
N ASN A 159 10.32 -2.30 3.96
CA ASN A 159 10.72 -1.03 4.54
C ASN A 159 10.81 0.03 3.44
N ILE A 160 9.73 0.22 2.68
CA ILE A 160 9.66 1.25 1.65
C ILE A 160 9.87 2.60 2.34
N ILE A 161 11.07 3.14 2.21
CA ILE A 161 11.32 4.56 2.44
C ILE A 161 10.39 5.28 1.47
N PRO A 162 9.39 6.04 1.94
CA PRO A 162 8.53 6.78 1.04
C PRO A 162 9.43 7.65 0.18
N ILE A 163 9.50 7.36 -1.13
CA ILE A 163 10.12 8.27 -2.09
C ILE A 163 9.42 9.61 -1.82
N ALA A 164 10.22 10.61 -1.44
CA ALA A 164 9.80 11.87 -0.83
C ALA A 164 8.29 12.17 -0.95
N THR A 165 7.57 12.05 0.17
CA THR A 165 6.33 12.79 0.45
C THR A 165 5.19 12.71 -0.58
N GLY A 166 4.41 11.62 -0.56
CA GLY A 166 3.00 11.65 -0.99
C GLY A 166 2.73 12.01 -2.46
N GLU A 167 3.72 11.86 -3.34
CA GLU A 167 3.58 12.15 -4.77
C GLU A 167 2.82 11.05 -5.51
N HIS A 168 3.06 9.77 -5.16
CA HIS A 168 2.45 8.61 -5.79
C HIS A 168 2.13 7.50 -4.79
N GLY A 169 1.15 6.66 -5.12
CA GLY A 169 0.89 5.40 -4.44
C GLY A 169 2.07 4.45 -4.63
N THR A 170 2.45 3.75 -3.57
CA THR A 170 3.57 2.80 -3.58
C THR A 170 3.06 1.39 -3.88
N ASN A 171 3.97 0.47 -4.24
CA ASN A 171 3.71 -0.96 -4.32
C ASN A 171 4.97 -1.71 -3.85
N SER A 172 4.80 -2.76 -3.06
CA SER A 172 5.90 -3.64 -2.61
C SER A 172 6.20 -4.80 -3.55
N TYR A 173 5.29 -5.07 -4.50
CA TYR A 173 5.43 -6.18 -5.44
C TYR A 173 5.77 -5.64 -6.83
N ALA A 174 6.67 -6.36 -7.51
CA ALA A 174 7.07 -6.07 -8.87
C ALA A 174 6.87 -7.31 -9.75
N VAL A 175 6.64 -7.10 -11.03
CA VAL A 175 6.66 -8.18 -12.02
C VAL A 175 8.06 -8.30 -12.61
N ASN A 176 8.54 -9.52 -12.79
CA ASN A 176 9.76 -9.81 -13.54
C ASN A 176 9.35 -10.33 -14.93
N MET A 177 10.00 -9.86 -15.98
CA MET A 177 9.71 -10.27 -17.37
C MET A 177 10.49 -11.52 -17.81
N GLY A 178 11.37 -12.03 -16.96
CA GLY A 178 12.45 -12.91 -17.37
C GLY A 178 13.51 -12.17 -18.19
N ASP A 179 14.57 -12.88 -18.54
CA ASP A 179 15.45 -12.55 -19.63
C ASP A 179 14.86 -13.04 -20.96
N LEU A 180 15.10 -12.30 -22.04
CA LEU A 180 14.81 -12.75 -23.39
C LEU A 180 15.90 -13.78 -23.74
N VAL A 181 15.55 -15.07 -23.72
CA VAL A 181 16.38 -16.12 -24.33
C VAL A 181 16.03 -16.23 -25.81
#